data_AF-A0A914CGE3-F1
#
_entry.id   AF-A0A914CGE3-F1
#
_cell.length_a   1.000
_cell.length_b   1.000
_cell.length_c   1.000
_cell.angle_alpha   90.00
_cell.angle_beta   90.00
_cell.angle_gamma   90.00
#
_symmetry.space_group_name_H-M   'P 1'
#
loop_
_entity.id
_entity.type
_entity.pdbx_description
1 polymer ?
#
loop_
_entity_poly.entity_id
_entity_poly.type
_entity_poly.pdbx_seq_one_letter_code
_entity_poly.pdbx_strand_id
1 'polypeptide(L)' 'MTGKIYVVTGANKGIGYAIARGLGQKLSGDIIYLTARNTSLGVEALKKIKSELDGKLNSDIRFHQLVSCRF' A
#
# COMPACT_ATOMS: atom_id res chain seq x y z
N MET A 1 0.05 -22.16 -4.52
CA MET A 1 0.41 -20.74 -4.32
C MET A 1 -0.72 -20.06 -3.57
N THR A 2 -0.61 -19.92 -2.26
CA THR A 2 -1.56 -19.14 -1.45
C THR A 2 -0.92 -17.80 -1.14
N GLY A 3 -0.93 -16.89 -2.12
CA GLY A 3 -0.57 -15.49 -1.90
C GLY A 3 -1.70 -14.83 -1.10
N LYS A 4 -1.35 -14.18 0.00
CA LYS A 4 -2.29 -13.41 0.81
C LYS A 4 -2.43 -12.02 0.20
N ILE A 5 -3.66 -11.53 0.23
CA ILE A 5 -3.99 -10.20 -0.26
C ILE A 5 -4.19 -9.29 0.95
N TYR A 6 -3.43 -8.22 1.02
CA TYR A 6 -3.50 -7.24 2.09
C TYR A 6 -4.12 -5.96 1.57
N VAL A 7 -5.26 -5.55 2.13
CA VAL A 7 -5.91 -4.29 1.79
C VAL A 7 -5.71 -3.33 2.96
N VAL A 8 -5.02 -2.22 2.71
CA VAL A 8 -4.79 -1.17 3.71
C VAL A 8 -5.60 0.06 3.36
N THR A 9 -6.58 0.37 4.20
CA THR A 9 -7.41 1.58 4.08
C THR A 9 -6.81 2.74 4.82
N GLY A 10 -6.79 3.93 4.21
CA GLY A 10 -6.23 5.12 4.83
C GLY A 10 -4.71 5.15 4.83
N ALA A 11 -4.06 4.44 3.90
CA ALA A 11 -2.60 4.34 3.77
C ALA A 11 -1.90 5.63 3.30
N ASN A 12 -2.62 6.75 3.27
CA ASN A 12 -2.13 8.05 2.81
C ASN A 12 -1.11 8.65 3.82
N LYS A 13 -1.40 8.57 5.12
CA LYS A 13 -0.57 9.17 6.19
C LYS A 13 -0.60 8.34 7.46
N GLY A 14 0.42 8.54 8.32
CA GLY A 14 0.48 7.97 9.65
C GLY A 14 0.69 6.45 9.66
N ILE A 15 -0.07 5.76 10.52
CA ILE A 15 0.13 4.34 10.80
C ILE A 15 -0.15 3.47 9.57
N GLY A 16 -1.17 3.80 8.76
CA GLY A 16 -1.48 3.06 7.54
C GLY A 16 -0.32 3.03 6.53
N TYR A 17 0.44 4.13 6.44
CA TYR A 17 1.65 4.20 5.62
C TYR A 17 2.79 3.34 6.20
N ALA A 18 3.01 3.43 7.51
CA ALA A 18 4.04 2.64 8.20
C ALA A 18 3.78 1.12 8.10
N ILE A 19 2.50 0.71 8.21
CA ILE A 19 2.08 -0.68 8.02
C ILE A 19 2.36 -1.13 6.59
N ALA A 20 1.97 -0.35 5.58
CA ALA A 20 2.25 -0.67 4.18
C ALA A 20 3.76 -0.85 3.90
N ARG A 21 4.59 0.03 4.47
CA ARG A 21 6.05 -0.06 4.39
C ARG A 21 6.60 -1.29 5.11
N GLY A 22 6.07 -1.63 6.27
CA GLY A 22 6.48 -2.82 7.03
C GLY A 22 6.07 -4.13 6.34
N LEU A 23 4.87 -4.17 5.77
CA LEU A 23 4.36 -5.29 4.99
C LEU A 23 5.18 -5.50 3.73
N GLY A 24 5.50 -4.43 2.99
CA GLY A 24 6.34 -4.52 1.79
C GLY A 24 7.77 -5.01 2.04
N GLN A 25 8.29 -4.87 3.27
CA GLN A 25 9.62 -5.40 3.64
C GLN A 25 9.57 -6.86 4.11
N LYS A 26 8.49 -7.27 4.80
CA LYS A 26 8.39 -8.58 5.45
C LYS A 26 7.79 -9.64 4.54
N LEU A 27 6.90 -9.24 3.64
CA LEU A 27 6.18 -10.15 2.77
C LEU A 27 6.88 -10.22 1.41
N SER A 28 7.12 -11.43 0.94
CA SER A 28 7.67 -11.73 -0.39
C SER A 28 6.64 -12.58 -1.13
N GLY A 29 6.16 -12.09 -2.28
CA GLY A 29 5.18 -12.78 -3.11
C GLY A 29 3.71 -12.52 -2.78
N ASP A 30 3.40 -11.56 -1.91
CA ASP A 30 2.03 -11.16 -1.56
C ASP A 30 1.61 -9.88 -2.28
N ILE A 31 0.29 -9.68 -2.44
CA ILE A 31 -0.28 -8.50 -3.12
C ILE A 31 -0.77 -7.52 -2.06
N ILE A 32 -0.32 -6.26 -2.15
CA ILE A 32 -0.68 -5.20 -1.21
C ILE A 32 -1.47 -4.12 -1.95
N TYR A 33 -2.74 -3.96 -1.58
CA TYR A 33 -3.62 -2.90 -2.06
C TYR A 33 -3.64 -1.74 -1.07
N LEU A 34 -3.15 -0.60 -1.53
CA LEU A 34 -3.25 0.68 -0.83
C LEU A 34 -4.52 1.37 -1.27
N THR A 35 -5.35 1.78 -0.31
CA THR A 35 -6.56 2.53 -0.60
C THR A 35 -6.62 3.84 0.15
N ALA A 36 -7.01 4.90 -0.58
CA ALA A 36 -7.16 6.23 -0.04
C ALA A 36 -8.35 6.96 -0.71
N ARG A 37 -8.89 7.95 -0.01
CA ARG A 37 -9.95 8.83 -0.53
C ARG A 37 -9.46 9.77 -1.63
N ASN A 38 -8.18 10.13 -1.59
CA ASN A 38 -7.56 11.08 -2.51
C ASN A 38 -6.48 10.37 -3.32
N THR A 39 -6.66 10.31 -4.64
CA THR A 39 -5.76 9.65 -5.59
C THR A 39 -4.37 10.26 -5.59
N SER A 40 -4.25 11.59 -5.61
CA SER A 40 -2.95 12.27 -5.69
C SER A 40 -2.05 11.86 -4.52
N LEU A 41 -2.61 11.94 -3.30
CA LEU A 41 -1.89 11.59 -2.09
C LEU A 41 -1.60 10.08 -2.01
N GLY A 42 -2.51 9.24 -2.51
CA GLY A 42 -2.30 7.80 -2.59
C GLY A 42 -1.19 7.40 -3.57
N VAL A 43 -1.10 8.07 -4.72
CA VAL A 43 -0.04 7.88 -5.71
C VAL A 43 1.31 8.36 -5.17
N GLU A 44 1.34 9.48 -4.47
CA GLU A 44 2.56 9.96 -3.78
C GLU A 44 3.05 8.95 -2.73
N ALA A 45 2.14 8.43 -1.89
CA ALA A 45 2.47 7.41 -0.91
C ALA A 45 3.03 6.14 -1.58
N LEU A 46 2.41 5.69 -2.67
CA LEU A 46 2.89 4.53 -3.43
C LEU A 46 4.26 4.78 -4.06
N LYS A 47 4.52 5.98 -4.62
CA LYS A 47 5.85 6.35 -5.14
C LYS A 47 6.91 6.36 -4.05
N LYS A 48 6.61 6.94 -2.88
CA LYS A 48 7.54 6.94 -1.74
C LYS A 48 7.84 5.52 -1.28
N ILE A 49 6.81 4.68 -1.11
CA ILE A 49 6.99 3.27 -0.73
C ILE A 49 7.83 2.53 -1.77
N LYS A 50 7.57 2.71 -3.07
CA LYS A 50 8.38 2.09 -4.12
C LYS A 50 9.84 2.56 -4.07
N SER A 51 10.07 3.87 -3.92
CA SER A 51 11.43 4.43 -3.83
C SER A 51 12.17 3.94 -2.59
N GLU A 52 11.49 3.75 -1.46
CA GLU A 52 12.08 3.22 -0.24
C GLU A 52 12.33 1.70 -0.30
N LEU A 53 11.56 0.98 -1.13
CA LEU A 53 11.63 -0.47 -1.26
C LEU A 53 12.37 -0.94 -2.53
N ASP A 54 12.92 -0.03 -3.35
CA ASP A 54 13.54 -0.32 -4.65
C ASP A 54 14.66 -1.38 -4.56
N GLY A 55 15.30 -1.54 -3.41
CA GLY A 55 16.31 -2.58 -3.14
C GLY A 55 15.79 -3.91 -2.54
N LYS A 56 14.50 -4.04 -2.23
CA LYS A 56 13.88 -5.21 -1.54
C LYS A 56 12.52 -5.61 -2.10
N LEU A 57 12.08 -5.01 -3.22
CA LEU A 57 10.72 -5.18 -3.70
C LEU A 57 10.51 -6.58 -4.27
N ASN A 58 9.90 -7.46 -3.47
CA ASN A 58 9.53 -8.82 -3.88
C ASN A 58 7.99 -9.00 -3.92
N SER A 59 7.24 -7.89 -3.96
CA SER A 59 5.78 -7.85 -3.75
C SER A 59 5.10 -6.85 -4.70
N ASP A 60 3.89 -7.19 -5.16
CA ASP A 60 3.10 -6.34 -6.05
C ASP A 60 2.27 -5.34 -5.24
N ILE A 61 2.68 -4.07 -5.27
CA ILE A 61 1.97 -2.98 -4.57
C ILE A 61 1.10 -2.23 -5.58
N ARG A 62 -0.21 -2.23 -5.33
CA ARG A 62 -1.23 -1.57 -6.16
C ARG A 62 -1.95 -0.50 -5.37
N PHE A 63 -2.33 0.58 -6.04
CA PHE A 63 -3.18 1.62 -5.47
C PHE A 63 -4.57 1.54 -6.09
N HIS A 64 -5.60 1.64 -5.25
CA HIS A 64 -6.98 1.78 -5.69
C HIS A 64 -7.66 2.91 -4.91
N GLN A 65 -8.38 3.78 -5.62
CA GLN A 65 -9.16 4.82 -4.95
C GLN A 65 -10.36 4.19 -4.25
N LEU A 66 -10.51 4.42 -2.95
CA LEU A 66 -11.68 3.98 -2.20
C LEU A 66 -12.32 5.18 -1.51
N VAL A 67 -13.48 5.57 -2.02
CA VAL A 67 -14.34 6.54 -1.35
C VAL A 67 -15.22 5.73 -0.40
N SER A 68 -14.79 5.62 0.86
CA SER A 68 -15.65 5.00 1.88
C SER A 68 -16.95 5.78 1.95
N CYS A 69 -18.08 5.08 1.82
CA CYS A 69 -19.42 5.65 1.86
C CYS A 69 -19.56 6.46 3.16
N ARG A 70 -19.73 7.78 3.01
CA ARG A 70 -19.96 8.67 4.14
C ARG A 70 -21.49 8.68 4.31
N PHE A 71 -21.98 8.00 5.35
CA PHE A 71 -23.34 8.17 5.84
C PHE A 71 -23.52 9.57 6.39
#